data_AF-A0A945F1L3-F1
#
_entry.id   AF-A0A945F1L3-F1
#
_cell.length_a   1.000
_cell.length_b   1.000
_cell.length_c   1.000
_cell.angle_alpha   90.00
_cell.angle_beta   90.00
_cell.angle_gamma   90.00
#
_symmetry.space_group_name_H-M   'P 1'
#
loop_
_entity.id
_entity.type
_entity.pdbx_description
1 polymer ?
#
loop_
_entity_poly.entity_id
_entity_poly.type
_entity_poly.pdbx_seq_one_letter_code
_entity_poly.pdbx_strand_id
1 'polypeptide(L)'
;MELLFQIILIIHIVSGSLGLLTGTINILQKKGGKRHRQIGRLFVFFMISTGISSILLAILNPNNFLLIVGIFTIYLVGTGDRYMRLCFLGKGQKPIFIDWFLSLGMLLSGICFVLWGSYLIYNSNNFGIVLVVFGLIGLNNVINDFKNYTGRYIKKILDAGSYWKNDGRLYCLINCFYCC
;
A
#
# COMPACT_ATOMS: atom_id res chain seq x y z
N MET A 1 -6.47 21.98 22.70
CA MET A 1 -6.54 20.69 21.97
C MET A 1 -7.18 20.85 20.60
N GLU A 2 -8.20 21.71 20.43
CA GLU A 2 -8.83 22.02 19.12
C GLU A 2 -7.85 22.47 18.03
N LEU A 3 -6.94 23.40 18.34
CA LEU A 3 -6.05 24.01 17.35
C LEU A 3 -5.07 22.98 16.75
N LEU A 4 -4.52 22.08 17.58
CA LEU A 4 -3.66 20.99 17.12
C LEU A 4 -4.41 20.02 16.19
N PHE A 5 -5.63 19.64 16.56
CA PHE A 5 -6.47 18.77 15.75
C PHE A 5 -6.78 19.39 14.38
N GLN A 6 -7.14 20.68 14.35
CA GLN A 6 -7.40 21.41 13.12
C GLN A 6 -6.17 21.48 12.21
N ILE A 7 -4.99 21.76 12.76
CA ILE A 7 -3.74 21.79 11.98
C ILE A 7 -3.48 20.41 11.33
N ILE A 8 -3.57 19.33 12.10
CA ILE A 8 -3.33 17.97 11.57
C ILE A 8 -4.39 17.60 10.53
N LEU A 9 -5.64 18.01 10.74
CA LEU A 9 -6.73 17.77 9.80
C LEU A 9 -6.51 18.48 8.47
N ILE A 10 -6.06 19.74 8.50
CA ILE A 10 -5.70 20.50 7.30
C ILE A 10 -4.53 19.80 6.57
N ILE A 11 -3.48 19.41 7.31
CA ILE A 11 -2.33 18.68 6.74
C ILE A 11 -2.80 17.36 6.10
N HIS A 12 -3.70 16.63 6.74
CA HIS A 12 -4.26 15.38 6.23
C HIS A 12 -5.03 15.60 4.92
N ILE A 13 -5.92 16.60 4.86
CA ILE A 13 -6.70 16.91 3.66
C ILE A 13 -5.79 17.38 2.51
N VAL A 14 -4.84 18.27 2.79
CA VAL A 14 -3.90 18.79 1.79
C VAL A 14 -3.00 17.68 1.26
N SER A 15 -2.40 16.88 2.16
CA SER A 15 -1.55 15.74 1.75
C SER A 15 -2.34 14.68 0.98
N GLY A 16 -3.56 14.36 1.42
CA GLY A 16 -4.41 13.38 0.74
C GLY A 16 -4.84 13.84 -0.65
N SER A 17 -5.20 15.13 -0.77
CA SER A 17 -5.55 15.74 -2.07
C SER A 17 -4.36 15.72 -3.03
N LEU A 18 -3.17 16.11 -2.56
CA LEU A 18 -1.93 16.05 -3.35
C LEU A 18 -1.56 14.60 -3.71
N GLY A 19 -1.77 13.65 -2.80
CA GLY A 19 -1.62 12.22 -3.07
C GLY A 19 -2.52 11.77 -4.22
N LEU A 20 -3.82 12.07 -4.17
CA LEU A 20 -4.75 11.68 -5.23
C LEU A 20 -4.43 12.37 -6.57
N LEU A 21 -4.07 13.65 -6.56
CA LEU A 21 -3.66 14.37 -7.77
C LEU A 21 -2.40 13.77 -8.39
N THR A 22 -1.35 13.54 -7.60
CA THR A 22 -0.10 12.94 -8.09
C THR A 22 -0.32 11.51 -8.57
N GLY A 23 -1.17 10.72 -7.90
CA GLY A 23 -1.55 9.38 -8.34
C GLY A 23 -2.26 9.39 -9.69
N THR A 24 -3.23 10.29 -9.86
CA THR A 24 -3.98 10.44 -11.13
C THR A 24 -3.07 10.88 -12.28
N ILE A 25 -2.20 11.87 -12.03
CA ILE A 25 -1.19 12.30 -13.02
C ILE A 25 -0.25 11.14 -13.37
N ASN A 26 0.13 10.32 -12.39
CA ASN A 26 1.01 9.19 -12.61
C ASN A 26 0.40 8.13 -13.54
N ILE A 27 -0.92 7.90 -13.45
CA ILE A 27 -1.68 6.97 -14.30
C ILE A 27 -1.78 7.49 -15.74
N LEU A 28 -1.95 8.81 -15.93
CA LEU A 28 -2.05 9.43 -17.26
C LEU A 28 -0.70 9.54 -17.98
N GLN A 29 0.40 9.62 -17.22
CA GLN A 29 1.74 9.74 -17.78
C GLN A 29 2.19 8.45 -18.47
N LYS A 30 2.96 8.57 -19.56
CA LYS A 30 3.60 7.41 -20.22
C LYS A 30 4.43 6.60 -19.20
N LYS A 31 4.05 5.33 -19.04
CA LYS A 31 4.70 4.34 -18.16
C LYS A 31 6.20 4.23 -18.46
N GLY A 32 7.01 4.05 -17.40
CA GLY A 32 8.45 3.77 -17.51
C GLY A 32 9.39 4.97 -17.68
N GLY A 33 8.88 6.17 -18.00
CA GLY A 33 9.71 7.38 -18.15
C GLY A 33 10.26 7.95 -16.83
N LYS A 34 11.31 8.80 -16.91
CA LYS A 34 11.90 9.47 -15.72
C LYS A 34 10.85 10.27 -14.92
N ARG A 35 9.96 10.98 -15.62
CA ARG A 35 8.86 11.76 -15.02
C ARG A 35 7.85 10.87 -14.27
N HIS A 36 7.46 9.72 -14.83
CA HIS A 36 6.58 8.76 -14.16
C HIS A 36 7.20 8.24 -12.85
N ARG A 37 8.50 7.92 -12.83
CA ARG A 37 9.18 7.49 -11.59
C ARG A 37 9.29 8.60 -10.53
N GLN A 38 9.46 9.85 -10.95
CA GLN A 38 9.50 10.99 -10.02
C GLN A 38 8.13 11.26 -9.40
N ILE A 39 7.08 11.28 -10.23
CA ILE A 39 5.70 11.52 -9.77
C ILE A 39 5.21 10.36 -8.90
N GLY A 40 5.49 9.11 -9.28
CA GLY A 40 5.18 7.94 -8.45
C GLY A 40 5.86 7.99 -7.07
N ARG A 41 7.08 8.56 -6.98
CA ARG A 41 7.77 8.72 -5.70
C ARG A 41 7.13 9.81 -4.84
N LEU A 42 6.66 10.90 -5.45
CA LEU A 42 5.87 11.94 -4.77
C LEU A 42 4.53 11.39 -4.27
N PHE A 43 3.85 10.57 -5.07
CA PHE A 43 2.62 9.89 -4.67
C PHE A 43 2.81 9.08 -3.39
N VAL A 44 3.84 8.23 -3.34
CA VAL A 44 4.19 7.43 -2.16
C VAL A 44 4.44 8.33 -0.94
N PHE A 45 5.19 9.42 -1.12
CA PHE A 45 5.50 10.37 -0.04
C PHE A 45 4.24 11.02 0.56
N PHE A 46 3.34 11.53 -0.30
CA PHE A 46 2.10 12.14 0.15
C PHE A 46 1.18 11.13 0.83
N MET A 47 1.02 9.95 0.26
CA MET A 47 0.16 8.90 0.83
C MET A 47 0.63 8.40 2.20
N ILE A 48 1.95 8.23 2.39
CA ILE A 48 2.51 7.88 3.72
C ILE A 48 2.26 9.01 4.72
N SER A 49 2.45 10.28 4.30
CA SER A 49 2.19 11.44 5.16
C SER A 49 0.71 11.53 5.56
N THR A 50 -0.20 11.25 4.62
CA THR A 50 -1.65 11.17 4.87
C THR A 50 -2.01 10.03 5.81
N GLY A 51 -1.38 8.86 5.67
CA GLY A 51 -1.54 7.73 6.58
C GLY A 51 -1.09 8.06 8.01
N ILE A 52 0.09 8.66 8.18
CA ILE A 52 0.61 9.05 9.50
C ILE A 52 -0.32 10.09 10.16
N SER A 53 -0.73 11.12 9.41
CA SER A 53 -1.66 12.14 9.92
C SER A 53 -3.01 11.56 10.31
N SER A 54 -3.55 10.57 9.58
CA SER A 54 -4.80 9.91 9.95
C SER A 54 -4.72 9.12 11.26
N ILE A 55 -3.58 8.48 11.53
CA ILE A 55 -3.34 7.79 12.81
C ILE A 55 -3.29 8.82 13.95
N LEU A 56 -2.61 9.94 13.77
CA LEU A 56 -2.58 11.03 14.75
C LEU A 56 -3.97 11.60 15.02
N LEU A 57 -4.77 11.81 13.97
CA LEU A 57 -6.16 12.27 14.11
C LEU A 57 -7.02 11.27 14.88
N ALA A 58 -6.83 9.97 14.62
CA ALA A 58 -7.56 8.92 15.31
C ALA A 58 -7.19 8.81 16.80
N ILE A 59 -5.97 9.19 17.20
CA ILE A 59 -5.56 9.23 18.61
C ILE A 59 -6.20 10.45 19.30
N LEU A 60 -6.25 11.60 18.62
CA LEU A 60 -6.81 12.84 19.19
C LEU A 60 -8.33 12.80 19.27
N ASN A 61 -8.99 12.28 18.25
CA ASN A 61 -10.43 12.06 18.20
C ASN A 61 -10.67 10.59 17.88
N PRO A 62 -11.03 9.76 18.88
CA PRO A 62 -11.12 8.30 18.74
C PRO A 62 -12.13 7.93 17.66
N ASN A 63 -11.61 7.66 16.47
CA ASN A 63 -12.39 7.21 15.33
C ASN A 63 -11.72 5.97 14.75
N ASN A 64 -12.39 4.84 14.96
CA ASN A 64 -11.92 3.52 14.52
C ASN A 64 -11.66 3.49 13.01
N PHE A 65 -12.44 4.22 12.20
CA PHE A 65 -12.27 4.26 10.75
C PHE A 65 -10.91 4.84 10.33
N LEU A 66 -10.58 6.03 10.83
CA LEU A 66 -9.36 6.74 10.46
C LEU A 66 -8.12 5.95 10.87
N LEU A 67 -8.18 5.26 12.01
CA LEU A 67 -7.09 4.42 12.50
C LEU A 67 -6.79 3.26 11.55
N ILE A 68 -7.84 2.53 11.14
CA ILE A 68 -7.71 1.36 10.27
C ILE A 68 -7.22 1.77 8.89
N VAL A 69 -7.87 2.77 8.29
CA VAL A 69 -7.52 3.24 6.94
C VAL A 69 -6.11 3.79 6.92
N GLY A 70 -5.66 4.47 7.98
CA GLY A 70 -4.29 4.95 8.11
C GLY A 70 -3.25 3.84 8.10
N ILE A 71 -3.41 2.83 8.96
CA ILE A 71 -2.51 1.67 9.02
C ILE A 71 -2.52 0.91 7.69
N PHE A 72 -3.72 0.67 7.13
CA PHE A 72 -3.90 -0.03 5.87
C PHE A 72 -3.23 0.69 4.70
N THR A 73 -3.33 2.03 4.66
CA THR A 73 -2.71 2.85 3.62
C THR A 73 -1.19 2.78 3.68
N ILE A 74 -0.60 2.91 4.87
CA ILE A 74 0.85 2.82 5.04
C ILE A 74 1.36 1.44 4.59
N TYR A 75 0.63 0.38 4.97
CA TYR A 75 0.96 -0.98 4.54
C TYR A 75 0.91 -1.13 3.02
N LEU A 76 -0.23 -0.82 2.38
CA LEU A 76 -0.39 -1.01 0.93
C LEU A 76 0.59 -0.18 0.10
N VAL A 77 0.82 1.07 0.49
CA VAL A 77 1.73 1.96 -0.24
C VAL A 77 3.18 1.52 -0.03
N GLY A 78 3.54 1.10 1.19
CA GLY A 78 4.87 0.59 1.51
C GLY A 78 5.20 -0.70 0.76
N THR A 79 4.32 -1.70 0.81
CA THR A 79 4.54 -2.98 0.12
C THR A 79 4.45 -2.84 -1.39
N GLY A 80 3.53 -2.01 -1.90
CA GLY A 80 3.39 -1.72 -3.33
C GLY A 80 4.63 -1.06 -3.93
N ASP A 81 5.19 -0.05 -3.28
CA ASP A 81 6.43 0.61 -3.73
C ASP A 81 7.62 -0.37 -3.73
N ARG A 82 7.71 -1.24 -2.72
CA ARG A 82 8.75 -2.26 -2.64
C ARG A 82 8.61 -3.32 -3.72
N TYR A 83 7.39 -3.77 -4.00
CA TYR A 83 7.10 -4.68 -5.10
C TYR A 83 7.55 -4.10 -6.45
N MET A 84 7.22 -2.83 -6.72
CA MET A 84 7.68 -2.15 -7.94
C MET A 84 9.20 -2.06 -8.03
N ARG A 85 9.91 -1.78 -6.92
CA ARG A 85 11.39 -1.74 -6.90
C ARG A 85 12.01 -3.11 -7.15
N LEU A 86 11.43 -4.18 -6.59
CA LEU A 86 11.90 -5.55 -6.78
C LEU A 86 11.74 -6.02 -8.23
N CYS A 87 10.60 -5.73 -8.87
CA CYS A 87 10.38 -6.01 -10.29
C CYS A 87 11.36 -5.25 -11.19
N PHE A 88 11.67 -3.99 -10.88
CA PHE A 88 12.53 -3.16 -11.74
C PHE A 88 14.03 -3.47 -11.63
N LEU A 89 14.50 -3.92 -10.45
CA LEU A 89 15.92 -4.16 -10.25
C LEU A 89 16.41 -5.51 -10.74
N GLY A 90 15.53 -6.51 -10.95
CA GLY A 90 15.87 -7.83 -11.53
C GLY A 90 16.94 -8.64 -10.77
N LYS A 91 17.50 -8.07 -9.71
CA LYS A 91 18.40 -8.70 -8.76
C LYS A 91 17.50 -9.26 -7.70
N GLY A 92 17.51 -10.57 -7.47
CA GLY A 92 16.80 -11.24 -6.38
C GLY A 92 17.24 -10.71 -5.01
N GLN A 93 16.89 -9.46 -4.73
CA GLN A 93 17.15 -8.78 -3.48
C GLN A 93 16.25 -9.46 -2.46
N LYS A 94 16.92 -10.06 -1.47
CA LYS A 94 16.26 -10.64 -0.32
C LYS A 94 15.39 -9.54 0.35
N PRO A 95 14.20 -9.89 0.86
CA PRO A 95 13.38 -8.96 1.61
C PRO A 95 14.22 -8.33 2.72
N ILE A 96 14.15 -7.00 2.81
CA ILE A 96 14.87 -6.25 3.84
C ILE A 96 14.06 -6.36 5.13
N PHE A 97 14.69 -6.23 6.31
CA PHE A 97 14.01 -6.27 7.61
C PHE A 97 12.75 -5.38 7.69
N ILE A 98 12.72 -4.27 6.95
CA ILE A 98 11.57 -3.34 6.87
C ILE A 98 10.34 -4.01 6.22
N ASP A 99 10.53 -4.84 5.20
CA ASP A 99 9.45 -5.56 4.50
C ASP A 99 8.76 -6.56 5.45
N TRP A 100 9.57 -7.19 6.31
CA TRP A 100 9.09 -8.10 7.34
C TRP A 100 8.35 -7.36 8.46
N PHE A 101 8.85 -6.18 8.86
CA PHE A 101 8.18 -5.33 9.85
C PHE A 101 6.82 -4.83 9.35
N LEU A 102 6.71 -4.40 8.08
CA LEU A 102 5.45 -3.99 7.47
C LEU A 102 4.44 -5.15 7.42
N SER A 103 4.88 -6.33 6.99
CA SER A 103 4.01 -7.52 6.92
C SER A 103 3.56 -7.97 8.32
N LEU A 104 4.46 -7.95 9.30
CA LEU A 104 4.16 -8.32 10.68
C LEU A 104 3.20 -7.31 11.34
N GLY A 105 3.42 -6.01 11.11
CA GLY A 105 2.54 -4.95 11.58
C GLY A 105 1.13 -5.08 11.02
N MET A 106 1.00 -5.40 9.73
CA MET A 106 -0.30 -5.65 9.10
C MET A 106 -0.97 -6.93 9.61
N LEU A 107 -0.19 -7.99 9.87
CA LEU A 107 -0.72 -9.23 10.45
C LEU A 107 -1.30 -8.98 11.84
N LEU A 108 -0.55 -8.31 12.71
CA LEU A 108 -0.98 -8.00 14.07
C LEU A 108 -2.21 -7.07 14.07
N SER A 109 -2.16 -5.99 13.31
CA SER A 109 -3.30 -5.06 13.19
C SER A 109 -4.52 -5.72 12.56
N GLY A 110 -4.35 -6.58 11.56
CA GLY A 110 -5.44 -7.35 10.94
C GLY A 110 -6.14 -8.26 11.93
N ILE A 111 -5.38 -9.00 12.75
CA ILE A 111 -5.95 -9.84 13.83
C ILE A 111 -6.70 -8.95 14.85
N CYS A 112 -6.07 -7.85 15.29
CA CYS A 112 -6.70 -6.90 16.21
C CYS A 112 -8.02 -6.34 15.66
N PHE A 113 -8.09 -5.99 14.38
CA PHE A 113 -9.31 -5.47 13.75
C PHE A 113 -10.41 -6.52 13.62
N VAL A 114 -10.07 -7.78 13.33
CA VAL A 114 -11.07 -8.85 13.28
C VAL A 114 -11.65 -9.12 14.67
N LEU A 115 -10.81 -9.18 15.71
CA LEU A 115 -11.26 -9.39 17.09
C LEU A 115 -12.11 -8.22 17.59
N TRP A 116 -11.61 -6.99 17.40
CA TRP A 116 -12.30 -5.76 17.80
C TRP A 116 -13.61 -5.57 17.01
N GLY A 117 -13.59 -5.82 15.70
CA GLY A 117 -14.77 -5.77 14.85
C GLY A 117 -15.84 -6.78 15.25
N SER A 118 -15.44 -8.02 15.57
CA SER A 118 -16.36 -9.06 16.06
C SER A 118 -17.01 -8.66 17.39
N TYR A 119 -16.23 -8.04 18.29
CA TYR A 119 -16.76 -7.50 19.55
C TYR A 119 -17.75 -6.34 19.34
N LEU A 120 -17.50 -5.45 18.36
CA LEU A 120 -18.44 -4.37 18.03
C LEU A 120 -19.76 -4.88 17.41
N ILE A 121 -19.70 -5.96 16.63
CA ILE A 121 -20.91 -6.60 16.08
C ILE A 121 -21.76 -7.18 17.20
N TYR A 122 -21.14 -7.79 18.23
CA TYR A 122 -21.86 -8.29 19.40
C TYR A 122 -22.57 -7.18 20.19
N ASN A 123 -22.00 -5.97 20.20
CA ASN A 123 -22.60 -4.78 20.80
C ASN A 123 -23.59 -4.04 19.87
N SER A 124 -24.11 -4.71 18.83
CA SER A 124 -25.08 -4.16 17.86
C SER A 124 -24.62 -2.92 17.10
N ASN A 125 -23.31 -2.71 16.95
CA ASN A 125 -22.76 -1.60 16.20
C ASN A 125 -22.38 -2.04 14.77
N ASN A 126 -23.12 -1.56 13.79
CA ASN A 126 -22.92 -1.86 12.36
C ASN A 126 -21.51 -1.52 11.87
N PHE A 127 -20.81 -0.59 12.53
CA PHE A 127 -19.44 -0.23 12.17
C PHE A 127 -18.45 -1.39 12.33
N GLY A 128 -18.76 -2.39 13.17
CA GLY A 128 -17.96 -3.61 13.33
C GLY A 128 -17.78 -4.40 12.03
N ILE A 129 -18.75 -4.34 11.11
CA ILE A 129 -18.67 -5.03 9.80
C ILE A 129 -17.48 -4.49 8.99
N VAL A 130 -17.29 -3.17 8.97
CA VAL A 130 -16.20 -2.51 8.24
C VAL A 130 -14.85 -2.97 8.78
N LEU A 131 -14.69 -3.01 10.12
CA LEU A 131 -13.49 -3.49 10.79
C LEU A 131 -13.13 -4.93 10.38
N VAL A 132 -14.11 -5.83 10.38
CA VAL A 132 -13.89 -7.24 10.03
C VAL A 132 -13.49 -7.37 8.56
N VAL A 133 -14.18 -6.68 7.65
CA VAL A 133 -13.87 -6.75 6.20
C VAL A 133 -12.46 -6.24 5.91
N PHE A 134 -12.08 -5.07 6.44
CA PHE A 134 -10.72 -4.55 6.25
C PHE A 134 -9.66 -5.44 6.89
N GLY A 135 -9.94 -6.04 8.06
CA GLY A 135 -9.06 -7.01 8.71
C GLY A 135 -8.82 -8.25 7.84
N LEU A 136 -9.89 -8.84 7.27
CA LEU A 136 -9.80 -10.01 6.39
C LEU A 136 -9.03 -9.71 5.09
N ILE A 137 -9.31 -8.57 4.46
CA ILE A 137 -8.57 -8.12 3.26
C ILE A 137 -7.09 -7.96 3.59
N GLY A 138 -6.78 -7.36 4.75
CA GLY A 138 -5.43 -7.19 5.24
C GLY A 138 -4.67 -8.50 5.41
N LEU A 139 -5.29 -9.49 6.05
CA LEU A 139 -4.68 -10.81 6.26
C LEU A 139 -4.42 -11.53 4.93
N ASN A 140 -5.35 -11.44 3.98
CA ASN A 140 -5.15 -12.00 2.64
C ASN A 140 -3.96 -11.36 1.91
N ASN A 141 -3.78 -10.04 2.04
CA ASN A 141 -2.64 -9.35 1.47
C ASN A 141 -1.30 -9.79 2.09
N VAL A 142 -1.27 -9.98 3.42
CA VAL A 142 -0.06 -10.48 4.10
C VAL A 142 0.32 -11.89 3.61
N ILE A 143 -0.67 -12.78 3.40
CA ILE A 143 -0.42 -14.11 2.83
C ILE A 143 0.19 -14.00 1.43
N ASN A 144 -0.31 -13.06 0.62
CA ASN A 144 0.23 -12.81 -0.72
C ASN A 144 1.66 -12.26 -0.68
N ASP A 145 1.98 -11.39 0.28
CA ASP A 145 3.33 -10.89 0.49
C ASP A 145 4.30 -12.01 0.89
N PHE A 146 3.91 -12.91 1.81
CA PHE A 146 4.73 -14.07 2.16
C PHE A 146 4.99 -15.00 0.97
N LYS A 147 3.99 -15.23 0.11
CA LYS A 147 4.15 -15.98 -1.14
C LYS A 147 5.09 -15.27 -2.13
N ASN A 148 5.05 -13.94 -2.18
CA ASN A 148 5.92 -13.14 -3.03
C ASN A 148 7.38 -13.15 -2.52
N TYR A 149 7.60 -13.04 -1.21
CA TYR A 149 8.94 -13.04 -0.60
C TYR A 149 9.64 -14.39 -0.64
N THR A 150 8.91 -15.50 -0.73
CA THR A 150 9.48 -16.85 -0.88
C THR A 150 9.97 -17.16 -2.30
N GLY A 151 9.93 -16.20 -3.23
CA GLY A 151 10.67 -16.26 -4.50
C GLY A 151 10.10 -17.20 -5.58
N ARG A 152 9.05 -17.99 -5.28
CA ARG A 152 8.44 -18.89 -6.28
C ARG A 152 7.71 -18.15 -7.41
N TYR A 153 7.16 -16.96 -7.12
CA TYR A 153 6.42 -16.17 -8.11
C TYR A 153 7.33 -15.30 -8.98
N ILE A 154 8.33 -14.65 -8.39
CA ILE A 154 9.31 -13.81 -9.10
C ILE A 154 10.15 -14.65 -10.08
N LYS A 155 10.53 -15.88 -9.73
CA LYS A 155 11.26 -16.77 -10.64
C LYS A 155 10.45 -17.09 -11.89
N LYS A 156 9.14 -17.36 -11.75
CA LYS A 156 8.23 -17.63 -12.88
C LYS A 156 8.02 -16.41 -13.80
N ILE A 157 7.95 -15.20 -13.23
CA ILE A 157 7.82 -13.94 -13.98
C ILE A 157 9.14 -13.55 -14.66
N LEU A 158 10.29 -13.76 -14.01
CA LEU A 158 11.60 -13.52 -14.60
C LEU A 158 11.94 -14.53 -15.70
N ASP A 159 11.57 -15.79 -15.51
CA ASP A 159 11.73 -16.85 -16.52
C ASP A 159 10.84 -16.53 -17.74
N ALA A 160 9.59 -16.10 -17.53
CA ALA A 160 8.72 -15.60 -18.60
C ALA A 160 9.33 -14.34 -19.26
N GLY A 161 9.78 -13.36 -18.47
CA GLY A 161 10.38 -12.11 -18.96
C GLY A 161 11.67 -12.30 -19.76
N SER A 162 12.47 -13.34 -19.47
CA SER A 162 13.66 -13.69 -20.25
C SER A 162 13.32 -14.29 -21.61
N TYR A 163 12.21 -15.05 -21.71
CA TYR A 163 11.66 -15.54 -22.97
C TYR A 163 11.19 -14.39 -23.88
N TRP A 164 10.46 -13.41 -23.33
CA TRP A 164 10.01 -12.23 -24.09
C TRP A 164 11.16 -11.28 -24.48
N LYS A 165 12.32 -11.41 -23.82
CA LYS A 165 13.53 -10.64 -24.13
C LYS A 165 14.22 -11.11 -25.41
N ASN A 166 13.92 -12.29 -25.94
CA ASN A 166 14.51 -12.73 -27.21
C ASN A 166 13.63 -12.43 -28.43
N ASP A 167 12.38 -11.99 -28.22
CA ASP A 167 11.43 -11.74 -29.31
C ASP A 167 11.16 -10.23 -29.49
N GLY A 168 11.94 -9.60 -30.38
CA GLY A 168 12.05 -8.16 -30.58
C GLY A 168 10.74 -7.40 -30.85
N ARG A 169 9.63 -8.08 -31.21
CA ARG A 169 8.32 -7.45 -31.47
C ARG A 169 7.44 -7.25 -30.24
N LEU A 170 7.67 -8.00 -29.16
CA LEU A 170 6.80 -8.00 -27.97
C LEU A 170 7.24 -7.06 -26.85
N TYR A 171 8.47 -6.59 -26.89
CA TYR A 171 9.02 -5.59 -25.96
C TYR A 171 8.19 -4.30 -25.85
N CYS A 172 7.60 -3.87 -26.97
CA CYS A 172 6.82 -2.64 -27.03
C CYS A 172 5.41 -2.82 -26.40
N LEU A 173 4.81 -4.01 -26.56
CA LEU A 173 3.49 -4.35 -26.01
C LEU A 173 3.56 -4.61 -24.49
N ILE A 174 4.64 -5.22 -24.00
CA ILE A 174 4.82 -5.61 -22.60
C ILE A 174 5.13 -4.43 -21.68
N ASN A 175 5.84 -3.39 -22.16
CA ASN A 175 6.05 -2.15 -21.40
C ASN A 175 4.72 -1.43 -21.04
N CYS A 176 3.64 -1.73 -21.79
CA CYS A 176 2.31 -1.19 -21.52
C CYS A 176 1.58 -1.99 -20.41
N PHE A 177 1.77 -3.31 -20.38
CA PHE A 177 1.00 -4.23 -19.53
C PHE A 177 1.66 -4.59 -18.19
N TYR A 178 2.99 -4.67 -18.12
CA TYR A 178 3.72 -5.11 -16.92
C TYR A 178 4.18 -3.98 -15.99
N CYS A 179 3.79 -2.73 -16.27
CA CYS A 179 4.00 -1.58 -15.38
C CYS A 179 2.69 -1.28 -14.61
N CYS A 180 2.07 -2.32 -14.04
CA CYS A 180 1.00 -2.28 -13.06
C CYS A 180 1.50 -2.98 -11.79
#